data_AF-A0A0Q4I6E5-F1
#
_entry.id   AF-A0A0Q4I6E5-F1
#
_cell.length_a   1.000
_cell.length_b   1.000
_cell.length_c   1.000
_cell.angle_alpha   90.00
_cell.angle_beta   90.00
_cell.angle_gamma   90.00
#
_symmetry.space_group_name_H-M   'P 1'
#
loop_
_entity.id
_entity.type
_entity.pdbx_description
1 polymer ?
#
loop_
_entity_poly.entity_id
_entity_poly.type
_entity_poly.pdbx_seq_one_letter_code
_entity_poly.pdbx_strand_id
1 'polypeptide(L)' 'MADSPEAYRTRAAVERANADAATLDNVRDRCLRAEQAWTAMADRAERTTEQRLIREAATAKRTDPATAN' A
#
# COMPACT_ATOMS: atom_id res chain seq x y z
N MET A 1 2.92 11.02 8.56
CA MET A 1 3.32 9.61 8.38
C MET A 1 2.89 9.22 6.97
N ALA A 2 3.66 8.42 6.24
CA ALA A 2 3.31 8.06 4.87
C ALA A 2 2.21 6.98 4.91
N ASP A 3 0.95 7.39 5.05
CA ASP A 3 -0.17 6.47 5.28
C ASP A 3 -0.86 6.01 3.99
N SER A 4 -0.41 6.50 2.83
CA SER A 4 -0.97 6.11 1.53
C SER A 4 -0.17 4.98 0.86
N PRO A 5 -0.85 4.04 0.18
CA PRO A 5 -0.18 2.99 -0.60
C PRO A 5 0.84 3.53 -1.60
N GLU A 6 0.52 4.64 -2.26
CA GLU A 6 1.38 5.28 -3.25
C GLU A 6 2.71 5.73 -2.65
N ALA A 7 2.70 6.31 -1.44
CA ALA A 7 3.93 6.71 -0.77
C ALA A 7 4.84 5.52 -0.42
N TYR A 8 4.24 4.37 -0.07
CA TYR A 8 4.99 3.13 0.12
C TYR A 8 5.57 2.61 -1.20
N ARG A 9 4.82 2.66 -2.30
CA ARG A 9 5.30 2.28 -3.65
C ARG A 9 6.47 3.18 -4.09
N THR A 10 6.39 4.49 -3.87
CA THR A 10 7.49 5.42 -4.17
C THR A 10 8.75 5.05 -3.40
N ARG A 11 8.62 4.72 -2.11
CA ARG A 11 9.77 4.27 -1.30
C ARG A 11 10.37 2.96 -1.77
N ALA A 12 9.53 1.98 -2.12
CA ALA A 12 10.00 0.73 -2.71
C ALA A 12 10.82 0.98 -3.99
N ALA A 13 10.34 1.87 -4.87
CA ALA A 13 11.06 2.24 -6.09
C ALA A 13 12.40 2.94 -5.82
N VAL A 14 12.46 3.81 -4.81
CA VAL A 14 13.73 4.46 -4.40
C VAL A 14 14.73 3.42 -3.90
N GLU A 15 14.31 2.49 -3.04
CA GLU A 15 15.21 1.44 -2.56
C GLU A 15 15.64 0.48 -3.68
N ARG A 16 14.78 0.23 -4.66
CA ARG A 16 15.17 -0.51 -5.86
C ARG A 16 16.26 0.21 -6.65
N ALA A 17 16.09 1.51 -6.91
CA ALA A 17 17.09 2.31 -7.58
C ALA A 17 18.42 2.36 -6.79
N ASN A 18 18.35 2.41 -5.45
CA ASN A 18 19.53 2.33 -4.59
C ASN A 18 20.23 0.97 -4.71
N ALA A 19 19.47 -0.13 -4.79
CA ALA A 19 20.02 -1.48 -4.98
C ALA A 19 20.71 -1.62 -6.34
N ASP A 20 20.13 -1.03 -7.40
CA ASP A 20 20.69 -1.04 -8.74
C ASP A 20 21.97 -0.18 -8.83
N ALA A 21 22.02 0.94 -8.10
CA ALA A 21 23.20 1.80 -8.01
C ALA A 21 24.28 1.26 -7.03
N ALA A 22 23.94 0.29 -6.18
CA ALA A 22 24.86 -0.24 -5.18
C ALA A 22 26.00 -1.04 -5.84
N THR A 23 27.23 -0.65 -5.52
CA THR A 23 28.45 -1.33 -5.95
C THR A 23 28.87 -2.48 -5.02
N LEU A 24 28.35 -2.49 -3.78
CA LEU A 24 28.59 -3.53 -2.79
C LEU A 24 27.34 -4.40 -2.63
N ASP A 25 27.53 -5.72 -2.66
CA ASP A 25 26.42 -6.68 -2.58
C ASP A 25 25.67 -6.59 -1.25
N ASN A 26 26.36 -6.32 -0.14
CA ASN A 26 25.71 -6.14 1.17
C ASN A 26 24.76 -4.93 1.21
N VAL A 27 25.08 -3.86 0.47
CA VAL A 27 24.22 -2.68 0.33
C VAL A 27 23.05 -3.00 -0.57
N ARG A 28 23.29 -3.67 -1.71
CA ARG A 28 22.24 -4.15 -2.62
C ARG A 28 21.23 -5.02 -1.88
N ASP A 29 21.68 -6.01 -1.12
CA ASP A 29 20.82 -6.93 -0.38
C ASP A 29 20.01 -6.23 0.71
N ARG A 30 20.57 -5.20 1.36
CA ARG A 30 19.83 -4.39 2.32
C ARG A 30 18.75 -3.58 1.62
N CYS A 31 19.06 -2.94 0.50
CA CYS A 31 18.11 -2.15 -0.28
C CYS A 31 16.99 -3.02 -0.86
N LEU A 32 17.29 -4.21 -1.38
CA LEU A 32 16.27 -5.15 -1.84
C LEU A 32 15.33 -5.62 -0.71
N ARG A 33 15.87 -5.88 0.49
CA ARG A 33 15.02 -6.21 1.66
C ARG A 33 14.14 -5.03 2.08
N ALA A 34 14.66 -3.80 1.99
CA ALA A 34 13.89 -2.59 2.26
C ALA A 34 12.77 -2.41 1.22
N GLU A 35 13.06 -2.58 -0.07
CA GLU A 35 12.09 -2.57 -1.16
C GLU A 35 10.95 -3.55 -0.89
N GLN A 36 11.27 -4.80 -0.58
CA GLN A 36 10.27 -5.83 -0.25
C GLN A 36 9.40 -5.44 0.96
N ALA A 37 9.98 -4.86 2.00
CA ALA A 37 9.24 -4.40 3.17
C ALA A 37 8.27 -3.26 2.83
N TRP A 38 8.70 -2.30 2.01
CA TRP A 38 7.86 -1.20 1.53
C TRP A 38 6.75 -1.70 0.61
N THR A 39 7.05 -2.61 -0.32
CA THR A 39 6.07 -3.24 -1.20
C THR A 39 5.00 -3.99 -0.40
N ALA A 40 5.40 -4.77 0.62
CA ALA A 40 4.46 -5.48 1.48
C ALA A 40 3.54 -4.54 2.27
N MET A 41 4.05 -3.38 2.71
CA MET A 41 3.21 -2.35 3.36
C MET A 41 2.24 -1.69 2.39
N ALA A 42 2.67 -1.42 1.15
CA ALA A 42 1.79 -0.89 0.10
C ALA A 42 0.61 -1.85 -0.14
N ASP A 43 0.88 -3.13 -0.36
CA ASP A 43 -0.16 -4.14 -0.60
C ASP A 43 -1.15 -4.24 0.58
N ARG A 44 -0.65 -4.13 1.81
CA ARG A 44 -1.50 -4.16 3.02
C ARG A 44 -2.39 -2.91 3.12
N ALA A 45 -1.87 -1.75 2.74
CA ALA A 45 -2.62 -0.50 2.71
C ALA A 45 -3.66 -0.49 1.59
N GLU A 46 -3.35 -1.06 0.42
CA GLU A 46 -4.29 -1.22 -0.70
C GLU A 46 -5.47 -2.10 -0.29
N ARG A 47 -5.19 -3.29 0.27
CA ARG A 47 -6.24 -4.19 0.78
C ARG A 47 -7.13 -3.53 1.83
N THR A 48 -6.55 -2.74 2.73
CA THR A 48 -7.31 -2.03 3.76
C THR A 48 -8.23 -0.99 3.14
N THR A 49 -7.75 -0.27 2.12
CA THR A 49 -8.52 0.72 1.38
C THR A 49 -9.65 0.07 0.60
N GLU A 50 -9.36 -1.02 -0.12
CA GLU A 50 -10.36 -1.81 -0.85
C GLU A 50 -11.46 -2.34 0.07
N GLN A 51 -11.09 -2.95 1.21
CA GLN A 51 -12.07 -3.43 2.18
C GLN A 51 -12.92 -2.30 2.77
N ARG A 52 -12.35 -1.10 2.95
CA ARG A 52 -13.12 0.07 3.37
C ARG A 52 -14.17 0.44 2.32
N LEU A 53 -13.77 0.55 1.05
CA LEU A 53 -14.69 0.86 -0.05
C LEU A 53 -15.82 -0.18 -0.17
N ILE A 54 -15.51 -1.47 -0.02
CA ILE A 54 -16.52 -2.55 -0.01
C ILE A 54 -17.51 -2.37 1.15
N ARG A 55 -17.02 -2.08 2.37
CA ARG A 55 -17.89 -1.84 3.54
C ARG A 55 -18.76 -0.60 3.37
N GLU A 56 -18.21 0.48 2.83
CA GLU A 56 -18.93 1.72 2.56
C GLU A 56 -20.03 1.49 1.50
N ALA A 57 -19.74 0.79 0.41
CA ALA A 57 -20.73 0.42 -0.60
C ALA A 57 -21.84 -0.47 -0.02
N ALA A 58 -21.51 -1.43 0.84
CA ALA A 58 -22.49 -2.28 1.51
C ALA A 58 -23.36 -1.50 2.50
N THR A 59 -22.79 -0.50 3.18
CA THR A 59 -23.52 0.35 4.12
C THR A 59 -24.46 1.32 3.40
N ALA A 60 -24.00 1.96 2.32
CA ALA A 60 -24.82 2.84 1.49
C ALA A 60 -26.06 2.12 0.93
N LYS A 61 -25.92 0.85 0.52
CA LYS A 61 -27.04 0.00 0.06
C LYS A 61 -28.07 -0.32 1.15
N ARG A 62 -27.69 -0.25 2.43
CA ARG A 62 -28.55 -0.57 3.57
C ARG A 62 -29.25 0.67 4.12
N THR A 63 -28.77 1.86 3.78
CA THR A 63 -29.36 3.15 4.17
C THR A 63 -30.20 3.74 3.03
N ASP A 64 -30.92 2.88 2.31
CA ASP A 64 -32.00 3.30 1.41
C ASP A 64 -33.32 3.14 2.19
N PRO A 65 -33.88 4.21 2.79
CA PRO A 65 -35.05 4.14 3.64
C PRO A 65 -36.31 4.15 2.79
N ALA A 66 -36.56 3.07 2.06
CA ALA A 66 -37.87 2.79 1.45
C ALA A 66 -38.85 2.20 2.48
N THR A 67 -38.96 2.86 3.64
CA THR A 67 -40.08 2.65 4.57
C THR A 67 -40.49 4.01 5.11
N ALA A 68 -40.94 4.85 4.17
CA ALA A 68 -41.90 5.90 4.45
C ALA A 68 -43.29 5.33 4.12
N ASN A 69 -44.22 5.56 5.05
CA ASN A 69 -45.67 5.33 5.02
C ASN A 69 -46.16 4.00 5.60
#